data_AF-A0A0M3AAC1-F1
#
_entry.id   AF-A0A0M3AAC1-F1
#
_cell.length_a   1.000
_cell.length_b   1.000
_cell.length_c   1.000
_cell.angle_alpha   90.00
_cell.angle_beta   90.00
_cell.angle_gamma   90.00
#
_symmetry.space_group_name_H-M   'P 1'
#
loop_
_entity.id
_entity.type
_entity.pdbx_description
1 polymer ?
#
loop_
_entity_poly.entity_id
_entity_poly.type
_entity_poly.pdbx_seq_one_letter_code
_entity_poly.pdbx_strand_id
1 'polypeptide(L)'
;MNSLTFNTVTLHPIQQNDEQIWITSTELARTLGYKQENAVSKIFNRKADEFTNKMTQVIENPQLPNLGMRIFSLRGAYLISMFAKTAVSKEFRKWVLDILEKEVEQPKQHQLETRIKINNRQIAELKAIVDRRCEGSVKKRTEMWHRHHQHFKVSSYKDLLAIHFNDSVTFLETMKLRSLEEEANIRNLALHMVWLSQWWSEFGNAMQQLNPKMSYGIHDHFKNGAYEARLLLGERNYVSLFQIAQTHDWQNENLDLQGLMSRLMNMDGKYSNFLSLNNIDK
;
A
#
# COMPACT_ATOMS: atom_id res chain seq x y z
N MET A 1 20.40 -23.31 5.07
CA MET A 1 19.51 -24.43 5.46
C MET A 1 20.10 -25.08 6.69
N ASN A 2 19.42 -25.01 7.83
CA ASN A 2 19.88 -25.64 9.07
C ASN A 2 19.66 -27.15 8.96
N SER A 3 20.73 -27.93 9.04
CA SER A 3 20.65 -29.39 9.08
C SER A 3 19.95 -29.81 10.39
N LEU A 4 18.86 -30.57 10.27
CA LEU A 4 18.16 -31.15 11.42
C LEU A 4 18.71 -32.54 11.67
N THR A 5 19.54 -32.69 12.68
CA THR A 5 20.09 -33.99 13.07
C THR A 5 19.48 -34.41 14.41
N PHE A 6 18.99 -35.65 14.47
CA PHE A 6 18.59 -36.30 15.71
C PHE A 6 19.42 -37.57 15.90
N ASN A 7 20.20 -37.62 16.99
CA ASN A 7 21.21 -38.64 17.23
C ASN A 7 22.21 -38.74 16.04
N THR A 8 22.17 -39.83 15.28
CA THR A 8 23.01 -40.08 14.10
C THR A 8 22.24 -39.95 12.78
N VAL A 9 20.95 -39.61 12.83
CA VAL A 9 20.08 -39.50 11.66
C VAL A 9 19.96 -38.04 11.24
N THR A 10 20.43 -37.74 10.04
CA THR A 10 20.21 -36.45 9.38
C THR A 10 18.87 -36.48 8.66
N LEU A 11 17.99 -35.55 9.01
CA LEU A 11 16.71 -35.34 8.33
C LEU A 11 16.90 -34.39 7.15
N HIS A 12 16.19 -34.65 6.07
CA HIS A 12 16.17 -33.77 4.89
C HIS A 12 14.79 -33.12 4.79
N PRO A 13 14.64 -31.87 5.28
CA PRO A 13 13.38 -31.17 5.18
C PRO A 13 12.92 -31.05 3.73
N ILE A 14 11.66 -31.38 3.49
CA ILE A 14 11.00 -31.17 2.22
C ILE A 14 10.42 -29.76 2.22
N GLN A 15 10.80 -28.98 1.21
CA GLN A 15 10.24 -27.65 1.01
C GLN A 15 8.80 -27.77 0.50
N GLN A 16 7.87 -27.09 1.16
CA GLN A 16 6.47 -26.93 0.76
C GLN A 16 6.15 -25.44 0.64
N ASN A 17 4.93 -25.11 0.20
CA ASN A 17 4.46 -23.72 0.07
C ASN A 17 4.16 -23.05 1.43
N ASP A 18 4.50 -23.69 2.54
CA ASP A 18 4.42 -23.13 3.89
C ASP A 18 5.80 -23.09 4.56
N GLU A 19 5.91 -22.29 5.63
CA GLU A 19 7.16 -22.13 6.39
C GLU A 19 7.44 -23.33 7.34
N GLN A 20 6.72 -24.45 7.17
CA GLN A 20 6.85 -25.60 8.06
C GLN A 20 7.94 -26.57 7.57
N ILE A 21 8.61 -27.19 8.53
CA ILE A 21 9.51 -28.31 8.27
C ILE A 21 8.69 -29.58 8.07
N TRP A 22 8.84 -30.19 6.89
CA TRP A 22 8.25 -31.48 6.55
C TRP A 22 9.30 -32.57 6.43
N ILE A 23 9.03 -33.75 6.97
CA ILE A 23 9.90 -34.94 6.88
C ILE A 23 9.13 -36.13 6.32
N THR A 24 9.83 -37.02 5.62
CA THR A 24 9.18 -38.22 5.05
C THR A 24 8.81 -39.23 6.13
N SER A 25 7.77 -40.03 5.88
CA SER A 25 7.40 -41.15 6.76
C SER A 25 8.55 -42.15 6.94
N THR A 26 9.35 -42.37 5.90
CA THR A 26 10.52 -43.26 5.90
C THR A 26 11.64 -42.74 6.81
N GLU A 27 12.00 -41.46 6.69
CA GLU A 27 13.01 -40.85 7.56
C GLU A 27 12.53 -40.82 9.01
N LEU A 28 11.24 -40.51 9.24
CA LEU A 28 10.66 -40.54 10.57
C LEU A 28 10.70 -41.95 11.18
N ALA A 29 10.45 -43.00 10.39
CA ALA A 29 10.53 -44.38 10.87
C ALA A 29 11.95 -44.74 11.31
N ARG A 30 12.96 -44.39 10.51
CA ARG A 30 14.38 -44.60 10.85
C ARG A 30 14.78 -43.82 12.09
N THR A 31 14.37 -42.55 12.18
CA THR A 31 14.66 -41.66 13.31
C THR A 31 14.06 -42.17 14.63
N LEU A 32 12.87 -42.77 14.57
CA LEU A 32 12.23 -43.42 15.72
C LEU A 32 12.80 -44.80 16.05
N GLY A 33 13.77 -45.32 15.28
CA GLY A 33 14.43 -46.61 15.53
C GLY A 33 13.66 -47.83 15.02
N TYR A 34 12.74 -47.66 14.06
CA TYR A 34 12.05 -48.78 13.43
C TYR A 34 12.92 -49.46 12.37
N LYS A 35 12.91 -50.80 12.35
CA LYS A 35 13.55 -51.59 11.30
C LYS A 35 12.81 -51.52 9.96
N GLN A 36 11.49 -51.30 9.99
CA GLN A 36 10.64 -51.24 8.80
C GLN A 36 10.25 -49.80 8.50
N GLU A 37 10.46 -49.37 7.25
CA GLU A 37 10.17 -48.01 6.79
C GLU A 37 8.66 -47.69 6.81
N ASN A 38 7.82 -48.70 6.60
CA ASN A 38 6.37 -48.53 6.63
C ASN A 38 5.76 -48.52 8.05
N ALA A 39 6.58 -48.60 9.10
CA ALA A 39 6.10 -48.63 10.49
C ALA A 39 5.30 -47.36 10.85
N VAL A 40 5.79 -46.18 10.43
CA VAL A 40 5.10 -44.90 10.65
C VAL A 40 3.77 -44.86 9.91
N SER A 41 3.71 -45.30 8.66
CA SER A 41 2.46 -45.37 7.89
C SER A 41 1.44 -46.30 8.56
N LYS A 42 1.88 -47.43 9.13
CA LYS A 42 1.00 -48.33 9.91
C LYS A 42 0.46 -47.68 11.18
N ILE A 43 1.26 -46.85 11.85
CA ILE A 43 0.84 -46.09 13.03
C ILE A 43 -0.20 -45.05 12.62
N PHE A 44 0.12 -44.24 11.60
CA PHE A 44 -0.78 -43.22 11.06
C PHE A 44 -2.14 -43.81 10.65
N ASN A 45 -2.15 -44.90 9.89
CA ASN A 45 -3.41 -45.50 9.40
C ASN A 45 -4.35 -45.96 10.53
N ARG A 46 -3.83 -46.27 11.72
CA ARG A 46 -4.65 -46.64 12.89
C ARG A 46 -5.21 -45.45 13.65
N LYS A 47 -4.65 -44.26 13.42
CA LYS A 47 -4.84 -43.03 14.20
C LYS A 47 -5.09 -41.82 13.31
N ALA A 48 -5.53 -42.05 12.07
CA ALA A 48 -5.60 -41.02 11.05
C ALA A 48 -6.57 -39.88 11.43
N ASP A 49 -7.57 -40.18 12.25
CA ASP A 49 -8.54 -39.26 12.83
C ASP A 49 -7.91 -38.21 13.78
N GLU A 50 -6.75 -38.50 14.38
CA GLU A 50 -6.03 -37.56 15.25
C GLU A 50 -5.16 -36.56 14.46
N PHE A 51 -5.07 -36.69 13.13
CA PHE A 51 -4.22 -35.85 12.28
C PHE A 51 -5.03 -34.87 11.43
N THR A 52 -4.49 -33.66 11.29
CA THR A 52 -5.02 -32.65 10.38
C THR A 52 -4.19 -32.56 9.09
N ASN A 53 -4.74 -31.91 8.06
CA ASN A 53 -4.00 -31.63 6.81
C ASN A 53 -2.75 -30.75 7.01
N LYS A 54 -2.63 -30.06 8.17
CA LYS A 54 -1.42 -29.31 8.56
C LYS A 54 -0.36 -30.17 9.25
N MET A 55 -0.68 -31.43 9.58
CA MET A 55 0.22 -32.36 10.25
C MET A 55 0.77 -33.43 9.31
N THR A 56 0.03 -33.82 8.27
CA THR A 56 0.47 -34.83 7.32
C THR A 56 -0.19 -34.63 5.95
N GLN A 57 0.56 -34.91 4.90
CA GLN A 57 0.13 -34.80 3.51
C GLN A 57 0.75 -35.92 2.66
N VAL A 58 0.22 -36.16 1.47
CA VAL A 58 0.82 -37.04 0.46
C VAL A 58 1.26 -36.18 -0.71
N ILE A 59 2.53 -36.28 -1.08
CA ILE A 59 3.14 -35.55 -2.21
C ILE A 59 3.59 -36.54 -3.29
N GLU A 60 3.90 -36.03 -4.48
CA GLU A 60 4.51 -36.84 -5.54
C GLU A 60 5.90 -37.33 -5.10
N ASN A 61 6.18 -38.62 -5.31
CA ASN A 61 7.48 -39.20 -4.97
C ASN A 61 8.47 -38.99 -6.12
N PRO A 62 9.57 -38.25 -5.92
CA PRO A 62 10.58 -38.03 -6.95
C PRO A 62 11.29 -39.32 -7.40
N GLN A 63 11.35 -40.33 -6.52
CA GLN A 63 12.04 -41.59 -6.79
C GLN A 63 11.14 -42.64 -7.46
N LEU A 64 9.83 -42.55 -7.25
CA LEU A 64 8.85 -43.50 -7.77
C LEU A 64 7.65 -42.73 -8.35
N PRO A 65 7.73 -42.31 -9.62
CA PRO A 65 6.62 -41.65 -10.31
C PRO A 65 5.36 -42.51 -10.23
N ASN A 66 4.21 -41.91 -9.93
CA ASN A 66 2.89 -42.54 -9.70
C ASN A 66 2.66 -43.19 -8.32
N LEU A 67 3.62 -43.16 -7.39
CA LEU A 67 3.40 -43.57 -6.01
C LEU A 67 3.51 -42.36 -5.07
N GLY A 68 2.44 -42.05 -4.33
CA GLY A 68 2.46 -40.94 -3.38
C GLY A 68 3.37 -41.21 -2.17
N MET A 69 4.13 -40.21 -1.75
CA MET A 69 4.97 -40.24 -0.55
C MET A 69 4.32 -39.42 0.58
N ARG A 70 4.11 -40.04 1.75
CA ARG A 70 3.54 -39.35 2.91
C ARG A 70 4.63 -38.58 3.67
N ILE A 71 4.33 -37.32 3.96
CA ILE A 71 5.16 -36.43 4.76
C ILE A 71 4.44 -36.03 6.05
N PHE A 72 5.21 -35.65 7.06
CA PHE A 72 4.74 -35.17 8.35
C PHE A 72 5.43 -33.86 8.69
N SER A 73 4.66 -32.87 9.17
CA SER A 73 5.27 -31.70 9.80
C SER A 73 5.85 -32.09 11.16
N LEU A 74 6.67 -31.24 11.78
CA LEU A 74 7.19 -31.51 13.13
C LEU A 74 6.09 -31.79 14.15
N ARG A 75 4.94 -31.11 14.06
CA ARG A 75 3.76 -31.40 14.90
C ARG A 75 3.19 -32.80 14.64
N GLY A 76 3.08 -33.19 13.37
CA GLY A 76 2.67 -34.55 13.00
C GLY A 76 3.66 -35.62 13.46
N ALA A 77 4.97 -35.35 13.33
CA ALA A 77 6.03 -36.24 13.78
C ALA A 77 6.01 -36.41 15.32
N TYR A 78 5.79 -35.33 16.05
CA TYR A 78 5.58 -35.35 17.49
C TYR A 78 4.41 -36.27 17.87
N LEU A 79 3.26 -36.13 17.21
CA LEU A 79 2.10 -36.99 17.47
C LEU A 79 2.37 -38.47 17.12
N ILE A 80 2.97 -38.77 15.98
CA ILE A 80 3.39 -40.14 15.61
C ILE A 80 4.27 -40.76 16.70
N SER A 81 5.20 -39.98 17.24
CA SER A 81 6.14 -40.46 18.25
C SER A 81 5.49 -40.77 19.61
N MET A 82 4.29 -40.26 19.90
CA MET A 82 3.51 -40.67 21.08
C MET A 82 3.01 -42.11 20.97
N PHE A 83 2.72 -42.55 19.74
CA PHE A 83 2.26 -43.92 19.45
C PHE A 83 3.40 -44.89 19.17
N ALA A 84 4.63 -44.38 19.03
CA ALA A 84 5.79 -45.19 18.74
C ALA A 84 6.26 -45.97 19.98
N LYS A 85 6.24 -47.31 19.88
CA LYS A 85 6.72 -48.23 20.93
C LYS A 85 8.22 -48.52 20.78
N THR A 86 9.05 -47.48 20.78
CA THR A 86 10.51 -47.60 20.69
C THR A 86 11.19 -46.90 21.86
N ALA A 87 12.38 -47.37 22.26
CA ALA A 87 13.15 -46.76 23.35
C ALA A 87 13.50 -45.29 23.05
N VAL A 88 13.77 -44.98 21.78
CA VAL A 88 14.20 -43.66 21.28
C VAL A 88 13.04 -42.65 21.23
N SER A 89 11.78 -43.11 21.18
CA SER A 89 10.61 -42.24 21.02
C SER A 89 10.50 -41.14 22.08
N LYS A 90 10.93 -41.39 23.32
CA LYS A 90 10.90 -40.43 24.43
C LYS A 90 11.85 -39.26 24.20
N GLU A 91 13.05 -39.54 23.71
CA GLU A 91 14.06 -38.53 23.40
C GLU A 91 13.66 -37.72 22.18
N PHE A 92 13.12 -38.39 21.16
CA PHE A 92 12.63 -37.74 19.96
C PHE A 92 11.53 -36.71 20.28
N ARG A 93 10.60 -37.04 21.19
CA ARG A 93 9.57 -36.10 21.63
C ARG A 93 10.13 -34.82 22.24
N LYS A 94 11.14 -34.94 23.10
CA LYS A 94 11.82 -33.77 23.70
C LYS A 94 12.50 -32.94 22.62
N TRP A 95 13.25 -33.59 21.75
CA TRP A 95 13.94 -32.92 20.66
C TRP A 95 13.02 -32.16 19.70
N VAL A 96 11.87 -32.75 19.32
CA VAL A 96 10.89 -32.05 18.49
C VAL A 96 10.29 -30.84 19.21
N LEU A 97 10.01 -30.95 20.52
CA LEU A 97 9.53 -29.81 21.32
C LEU A 97 10.57 -28.70 21.40
N ASP A 98 11.85 -29.02 21.62
CA ASP A 98 12.92 -28.02 21.65
C ASP A 98 13.02 -27.23 20.33
N ILE A 99 12.76 -27.88 19.19
CA ILE A 99 12.74 -27.21 17.88
C ILE A 99 11.49 -26.34 17.73
N LEU A 100 10.31 -26.89 18.07
CA LEU A 100 9.06 -26.14 18.00
C LEU A 100 9.07 -24.92 18.94
N GLU A 101 9.69 -25.02 20.11
CA GLU A 101 9.87 -23.90 21.04
C GLU A 101 10.80 -22.83 20.45
N LYS A 102 11.91 -23.22 19.81
CA LYS A 102 12.79 -22.28 19.09
C LYS A 102 12.06 -21.58 17.95
N GLU A 103 11.19 -22.27 17.21
CA GLU A 103 10.34 -21.66 16.18
C GLU A 103 9.33 -20.66 16.77
N VAL A 104 8.90 -20.83 18.01
CA VAL A 104 8.00 -19.91 18.72
C VAL A 104 8.76 -18.75 19.40
N GLU A 105 10.04 -18.94 19.73
CA GLU A 105 10.89 -17.86 20.27
C GLU A 105 11.43 -16.91 19.19
N GLN A 106 11.75 -17.42 17.99
CA GLN A 106 12.18 -16.59 16.85
C GLN A 106 11.22 -15.44 16.46
N PRO A 107 9.88 -15.59 16.49
CA PRO A 107 8.98 -14.47 16.21
C PRO A 107 9.08 -13.35 17.26
N LYS A 108 9.59 -13.58 18.47
CA LYS A 108 9.82 -12.49 19.44
C LYS A 108 10.99 -11.59 19.03
N GLN A 109 12.03 -12.14 18.40
CA GLN A 109 13.17 -11.34 17.89
C GLN A 109 12.78 -10.55 16.63
N HIS A 110 12.04 -11.16 15.69
CA HIS A 110 11.51 -10.44 14.52
C HIS A 110 10.49 -9.34 14.90
N GLN A 111 9.72 -9.53 15.98
CA GLN A 111 8.81 -8.50 16.52
C GLN A 111 9.53 -7.31 17.18
N LEU A 112 10.77 -7.49 17.64
CA LEU A 112 11.60 -6.40 18.17
C LEU A 112 12.30 -5.64 17.04
N GLU A 113 12.81 -6.34 16.03
CA GLU A 113 13.45 -5.73 14.84
C GLU A 113 12.46 -4.92 13.98
N THR A 114 11.20 -5.33 13.94
CA THR A 114 10.12 -4.61 13.23
C THR A 114 9.71 -3.29 13.91
N ARG A 115 10.07 -3.02 15.17
CA ARG A 115 9.74 -1.76 15.87
C ARG A 115 10.87 -0.73 15.85
N ILE A 116 11.99 -1.03 15.22
CA ILE A 116 13.10 -0.08 15.12
C ILE A 116 12.67 1.05 14.19
N LYS A 117 12.67 2.29 14.68
CA LYS A 117 12.44 3.48 13.84
C LYS A 117 13.66 3.75 12.96
N ILE A 118 13.42 4.40 11.83
CA ILE A 118 14.50 4.87 10.97
C ILE A 118 15.50 5.75 11.74
N ASN A 119 16.79 5.62 11.41
CA ASN A 119 17.86 6.39 12.05
C ASN A 119 18.00 7.80 11.42
N ASN A 120 18.83 8.66 12.04
CA ASN A 120 19.03 10.04 11.56
C ASN A 120 19.54 10.15 10.11
N ARG A 121 20.33 9.17 9.65
CA ARG A 121 20.82 9.13 8.27
C ARG A 121 19.68 8.86 7.30
N GLN A 122 18.83 7.88 7.61
CA GLN A 122 17.63 7.55 6.84
C GLN A 122 16.62 8.71 6.83
N ILE A 123 16.43 9.39 7.97
CA ILE A 123 15.60 10.60 8.07
C ILE A 123 16.12 11.70 7.13
N ALA A 124 17.43 11.94 7.13
CA ALA A 124 18.05 12.94 6.26
C ALA A 124 17.90 12.58 4.77
N GLU A 125 17.98 11.29 4.44
CA GLU A 125 17.80 10.80 3.07
C GLU A 125 16.39 11.01 2.56
N LEU A 126 15.36 10.62 3.32
CA LEU A 126 13.96 10.89 2.95
C LEU A 126 13.72 12.39 2.75
N LYS A 127 14.29 13.22 3.63
CA LYS A 127 14.20 14.68 3.51
C LYS A 127 14.88 15.20 2.24
N ALA A 128 16.07 14.69 1.91
CA ALA A 128 16.80 15.08 0.71
C ALA A 128 16.04 14.73 -0.59
N ILE A 129 15.36 13.58 -0.62
CA ILE A 129 14.50 13.19 -1.76
C ILE A 129 13.38 14.20 -1.94
N VAL A 130 12.67 14.53 -0.85
CA VAL A 130 11.56 15.50 -0.91
C VAL A 130 12.06 16.88 -1.30
N ASP A 131 13.15 17.37 -0.71
CA ASP A 131 13.70 18.70 -1.04
C ASP A 131 14.18 18.78 -2.50
N ARG A 132 14.76 17.71 -3.03
CA ARG A 132 15.14 17.61 -4.46
C ARG A 132 13.91 17.62 -5.37
N ARG A 133 12.90 16.79 -5.09
CA ARG A 133 11.71 16.64 -5.94
C ARG A 133 10.72 17.81 -5.83
N CYS A 134 10.72 18.52 -4.71
CA CYS A 134 9.84 19.67 -4.54
C CYS A 134 10.36 20.92 -5.23
N GLU A 135 11.65 20.99 -5.60
CA GLU A 135 12.26 22.11 -6.33
C GLU A 135 11.97 23.47 -5.65
N GLY A 136 12.00 23.48 -4.30
CA GLY A 136 11.65 24.66 -3.49
C GLY A 136 10.14 24.97 -3.35
N SER A 137 9.25 24.26 -4.06
CA SER A 137 7.79 24.43 -3.94
C SER A 137 7.26 23.90 -2.61
N VAL A 138 6.76 24.82 -1.78
CA VAL A 138 6.10 24.49 -0.50
C VAL A 138 4.88 23.59 -0.72
N LYS A 139 4.11 23.83 -1.80
CA LYS A 139 2.93 23.02 -2.12
C LYS A 139 3.29 21.57 -2.44
N LYS A 140 4.28 21.36 -3.34
CA LYS A 140 4.78 20.01 -3.69
C LYS A 140 5.30 19.30 -2.43
N ARG A 141 6.08 20.00 -1.59
CA ARG A 141 6.59 19.44 -0.33
C ARG A 141 5.48 18.99 0.61
N THR A 142 4.47 19.84 0.83
CA THR A 142 3.32 19.49 1.68
C THR A 142 2.54 18.31 1.12
N GLU A 143 2.30 18.26 -0.18
CA GLU A 143 1.63 17.15 -0.86
C GLU A 143 2.40 15.83 -0.74
N MET A 144 3.73 15.87 -0.94
CA MET A 144 4.60 14.70 -0.78
C MET A 144 4.52 14.12 0.63
N TRP A 145 4.68 14.97 1.66
CA TRP A 145 4.60 14.51 3.04
C TRP A 145 3.21 14.03 3.44
N HIS A 146 2.15 14.73 3.01
CA HIS A 146 0.78 14.31 3.31
C HIS A 146 0.48 12.93 2.74
N ARG A 147 0.80 12.71 1.46
CA ARG A 147 0.59 11.40 0.80
C ARG A 147 1.47 10.32 1.41
N HIS A 148 2.71 10.64 1.78
CA HIS A 148 3.61 9.71 2.46
C HIS A 148 3.04 9.27 3.81
N HIS A 149 2.67 10.23 4.66
CA HIS A 149 2.07 9.96 5.98
C HIS A 149 0.80 9.10 5.86
N GLN A 150 -0.05 9.38 4.87
CA GLN A 150 -1.25 8.60 4.58
C GLN A 150 -0.92 7.17 4.12
N HIS A 151 0.05 7.00 3.22
CA HIS A 151 0.44 5.70 2.68
C HIS A 151 1.03 4.78 3.76
N PHE A 152 1.94 5.31 4.57
CA PHE A 152 2.61 4.55 5.64
C PHE A 152 1.87 4.57 6.98
N LYS A 153 0.75 5.31 7.06
CA LYS A 153 -0.07 5.48 8.29
C LYS A 153 0.75 5.96 9.49
N VAL A 154 1.61 6.95 9.26
CA VAL A 154 2.47 7.56 10.28
C VAL A 154 2.10 9.03 10.48
N SER A 155 2.16 9.52 11.72
CA SER A 155 1.94 10.94 12.02
C SER A 155 3.09 11.83 11.55
N SER A 156 4.29 11.25 11.49
CA SER A 156 5.50 11.89 10.98
C SER A 156 6.36 10.86 10.26
N TYR A 157 7.02 11.26 9.17
CA TYR A 157 8.02 10.44 8.50
C TYR A 157 9.16 10.00 9.43
N LYS A 158 9.41 10.71 10.54
CA LYS A 158 10.39 10.32 11.57
C LYS A 158 9.95 9.11 12.40
N ASP A 159 8.65 8.82 12.43
CA ASP A 159 8.07 7.67 13.13
C ASP A 159 8.04 6.40 12.25
N LEU A 160 8.57 6.48 11.02
CA LEU A 160 8.64 5.36 10.10
C LEU A 160 9.52 4.24 10.68
N LEU A 161 9.04 3.01 10.57
CA LEU A 161 9.79 1.82 10.92
C LEU A 161 10.87 1.54 9.86
N ALA A 162 12.05 1.09 10.29
CA ALA A 162 13.20 0.84 9.44
C ALA A 162 12.89 -0.19 8.33
N ILE A 163 11.98 -1.13 8.58
CA ILE A 163 11.51 -2.10 7.60
C ILE A 163 10.84 -1.44 6.37
N HIS A 164 10.23 -0.28 6.54
CA HIS A 164 9.54 0.46 5.48
C HIS A 164 10.43 1.51 4.81
N PHE A 165 11.71 1.58 5.17
CA PHE A 165 12.61 2.62 4.66
C PHE A 165 12.74 2.56 3.13
N ASN A 166 12.99 1.37 2.57
CA ASN A 166 13.19 1.21 1.13
C ASN A 166 11.89 1.46 0.34
N ASP A 167 10.76 1.03 0.88
CA ASP A 167 9.43 1.30 0.30
C ASP A 167 9.14 2.80 0.33
N SER A 168 9.50 3.49 1.41
CA SER A 168 9.37 4.94 1.55
C SER A 168 10.22 5.71 0.55
N VAL A 169 11.47 5.28 0.33
CA VAL A 169 12.34 5.84 -0.72
C VAL A 169 11.67 5.65 -2.09
N THR A 170 11.28 4.41 -2.41
CA THR A 170 10.64 4.09 -3.70
C THR A 170 9.36 4.90 -3.93
N PHE A 171 8.51 5.00 -2.92
CA PHE A 171 7.28 5.79 -2.96
C PHE A 171 7.58 7.28 -3.23
N LEU A 172 8.50 7.87 -2.47
CA LEU A 172 8.86 9.28 -2.61
C LEU A 172 9.57 9.57 -3.94
N GLU A 173 10.25 8.60 -4.55
CA GLU A 173 10.89 8.76 -5.87
C GLU A 173 9.89 8.64 -7.01
N THR A 174 8.94 7.70 -6.91
CA THR A 174 8.06 7.32 -8.02
C THR A 174 6.71 8.01 -8.00
N MET A 175 6.28 8.57 -6.87
CA MET A 175 4.96 9.21 -6.77
C MET A 175 4.82 10.32 -7.82
N LYS A 176 3.68 10.33 -8.52
CA LYS A 176 3.38 11.34 -9.52
C LYS A 176 3.02 12.65 -8.85
N LEU A 177 3.78 13.69 -9.16
CA LEU A 177 3.50 15.08 -8.83
C LEU A 177 2.99 15.76 -10.09
N ARG A 178 2.02 16.66 -9.93
CA ARG A 178 1.53 17.45 -11.06
C ARG A 178 2.65 18.35 -11.57
N SER A 179 2.74 18.48 -12.89
CA SER A 179 3.62 19.47 -13.52
C SER A 179 3.11 20.89 -13.24
N LEU A 180 3.98 21.88 -13.42
CA LEU A 180 3.57 23.29 -13.33
C LEU A 180 2.49 23.64 -14.37
N GLU A 181 2.59 23.04 -15.56
CA GLU A 181 1.62 23.20 -16.64
C GLU A 181 0.27 22.56 -16.30
N GLU A 182 0.26 21.33 -15.77
CA GLU A 182 -0.98 20.68 -15.33
C GLU A 182 -1.67 21.47 -14.22
N GLU A 183 -0.90 22.03 -13.28
CA GLU A 183 -1.46 22.93 -12.27
C GLU A 183 -2.05 24.21 -12.87
N ALA A 184 -1.39 24.81 -13.86
CA ALA A 184 -1.90 25.99 -14.56
C ALA A 184 -3.19 25.67 -15.32
N ASN A 185 -3.22 24.56 -16.05
CA ASN A 185 -4.39 24.10 -16.79
C ASN A 185 -5.61 23.87 -15.90
N ILE A 186 -5.42 23.21 -14.74
CA ILE A 186 -6.49 23.00 -13.77
C ILE A 186 -7.02 24.33 -13.22
N ARG A 187 -6.14 25.29 -12.94
CA ARG A 187 -6.54 26.62 -12.45
C ARG A 187 -7.32 27.39 -13.51
N ASN A 188 -6.89 27.36 -14.77
CA ASN A 188 -7.60 28.00 -15.89
C ASN A 188 -8.99 27.39 -16.08
N LEU A 189 -9.09 26.06 -16.09
CA LEU A 189 -10.38 25.37 -16.19
C LEU A 189 -11.31 25.78 -15.03
N ALA A 190 -10.79 25.78 -13.81
CA ALA A 190 -11.56 26.15 -12.63
C ALA A 190 -12.04 27.62 -12.70
N LEU A 191 -11.20 28.54 -13.17
CA LEU A 191 -11.57 29.93 -13.44
C LEU A 191 -12.75 30.03 -14.40
N HIS A 192 -12.70 29.34 -15.54
CA HIS A 192 -13.81 29.33 -16.51
C HIS A 192 -15.09 28.75 -15.91
N MET A 193 -15.00 27.67 -15.12
CA MET A 193 -16.18 27.08 -14.47
C MET A 193 -16.83 28.04 -13.48
N VAL A 194 -16.03 28.75 -12.67
CA VAL A 194 -16.54 29.78 -11.74
C VAL A 194 -17.19 30.93 -12.52
N TRP A 195 -16.54 31.42 -13.57
CA TRP A 195 -17.04 32.52 -14.39
C TRP A 195 -18.36 32.20 -15.07
N LEU A 196 -18.45 31.06 -15.74
CA LEU A 196 -19.66 30.60 -16.40
C LEU A 196 -20.80 30.34 -15.42
N SER A 197 -20.49 29.87 -14.21
CA SER A 197 -21.49 29.66 -13.17
C SER A 197 -22.06 30.96 -12.62
N GLN A 198 -21.24 32.01 -12.50
CA GLN A 198 -21.73 33.34 -12.13
C GLN A 198 -22.55 33.96 -13.25
N TRP A 199 -22.07 33.90 -14.50
CA TRP A 199 -22.87 34.33 -15.64
C TRP A 199 -24.24 33.64 -15.68
N TRP A 200 -24.27 32.32 -15.50
CA TRP A 200 -25.53 31.57 -15.45
C TRP A 200 -26.41 31.96 -14.26
N SER A 201 -25.83 32.42 -13.15
CA SER A 201 -26.62 32.90 -12.00
C SER A 201 -27.33 34.21 -12.30
N GLU A 202 -26.72 35.09 -13.09
CA GLU A 202 -27.30 36.36 -13.53
C GLU A 202 -28.31 36.18 -14.68
N PHE A 203 -27.95 35.39 -15.70
CA PHE A 203 -28.70 35.31 -16.96
C PHE A 203 -29.52 34.03 -17.13
N GLY A 204 -29.33 33.03 -16.27
CA GLY A 204 -29.96 31.71 -16.41
C GLY A 204 -31.49 31.75 -16.37
N ASN A 205 -32.09 32.65 -15.58
CA ASN A 205 -33.54 32.84 -15.53
C ASN A 205 -34.09 33.35 -16.87
N ALA A 206 -33.39 34.29 -17.52
CA ALA A 206 -33.78 34.80 -18.84
C ALA A 206 -33.65 33.69 -19.90
N MET A 207 -32.56 32.92 -19.87
CA MET A 207 -32.37 31.76 -20.75
C MET A 207 -33.45 30.70 -20.55
N GLN A 208 -33.90 30.48 -19.31
CA GLN A 208 -34.99 29.57 -18.99
C GLN A 208 -36.32 30.02 -19.60
N GLN A 209 -36.61 31.32 -19.60
CA GLN A 209 -37.81 31.85 -20.26
C GLN A 209 -37.78 31.65 -21.79
N LEU A 210 -36.60 31.74 -22.41
CA LEU A 210 -36.41 31.52 -23.84
C LEU A 210 -36.53 30.04 -24.24
N ASN A 211 -35.88 29.14 -23.49
CA ASN A 211 -35.90 27.71 -23.76
C ASN A 211 -35.77 26.90 -22.46
N PRO A 212 -36.91 26.51 -21.83
CA PRO A 212 -36.90 25.80 -20.56
C PRO A 212 -36.23 24.42 -20.64
N LYS A 213 -36.44 23.69 -21.74
CA LYS A 213 -35.94 22.32 -21.92
C LYS A 213 -34.41 22.31 -21.99
N MET A 214 -33.83 23.21 -22.77
CA MET A 214 -32.38 23.37 -22.84
C MET A 214 -31.81 23.86 -21.51
N SER A 215 -32.43 24.88 -20.92
CA SER A 215 -31.92 25.51 -19.69
C SER A 215 -31.89 24.56 -18.49
N TYR A 216 -32.92 23.72 -18.34
CA TYR A 216 -32.92 22.66 -17.33
C TYR A 216 -31.77 21.67 -17.57
N GLY A 217 -31.55 21.26 -18.83
CA GLY A 217 -30.49 20.30 -19.17
C GLY A 217 -29.07 20.82 -18.94
N ILE A 218 -28.83 22.13 -19.03
CA ILE A 218 -27.49 22.72 -18.85
C ILE A 218 -27.24 23.32 -17.46
N HIS A 219 -28.29 23.55 -16.67
CA HIS A 219 -28.19 24.19 -15.34
C HIS A 219 -27.18 23.49 -14.43
N ASP A 220 -27.29 22.17 -14.33
CA ASP A 220 -26.45 21.36 -13.45
C ASP A 220 -24.98 21.40 -13.88
N HIS A 221 -24.68 21.53 -15.18
CA HIS A 221 -23.29 21.64 -15.64
C HIS A 221 -22.62 22.91 -15.12
N PHE A 222 -23.32 24.04 -15.08
CA PHE A 222 -22.79 25.29 -14.54
C PHE A 222 -22.64 25.27 -13.02
N LYS A 223 -23.59 24.66 -12.29
CA LYS A 223 -23.52 24.58 -10.82
C LYS A 223 -22.51 23.53 -10.35
N ASN A 224 -22.56 22.32 -10.92
CA ASN A 224 -21.64 21.24 -10.57
C ASN A 224 -20.22 21.56 -11.03
N GLY A 225 -20.03 22.18 -12.20
CA GLY A 225 -18.71 22.61 -12.67
C GLY A 225 -18.01 23.57 -11.70
N ALA A 226 -18.73 24.57 -11.17
CA ALA A 226 -18.18 25.47 -10.16
C ALA A 226 -17.90 24.77 -8.82
N TYR A 227 -18.72 23.79 -8.44
CA TYR A 227 -18.46 22.97 -7.27
C TYR A 227 -17.16 22.16 -7.41
N GLU A 228 -16.94 21.50 -8.55
CA GLU A 228 -15.70 20.77 -8.82
C GLU A 228 -14.48 21.71 -8.85
N ALA A 229 -14.64 22.91 -9.44
CA ALA A 229 -13.62 23.95 -9.42
C ALA A 229 -13.21 24.35 -7.98
N ARG A 230 -14.18 24.43 -7.06
CA ARG A 230 -13.90 24.69 -5.63
C ARG A 230 -13.05 23.60 -5.01
N LEU A 231 -13.37 22.33 -5.27
CA LEU A 231 -12.61 21.20 -4.75
C LEU A 231 -11.16 21.20 -5.26
N LEU A 232 -10.96 21.54 -6.53
CA LEU A 232 -9.62 21.57 -7.15
C LEU A 232 -8.77 22.75 -6.70
N LEU A 233 -9.37 23.92 -6.51
CA LEU A 233 -8.65 25.15 -6.13
C LEU A 233 -8.41 25.27 -4.63
N GLY A 234 -9.27 24.64 -3.82
CA GLY A 234 -9.36 24.86 -2.38
C GLY A 234 -10.04 26.19 -2.02
N GLU A 235 -10.59 26.23 -0.80
CA GLU A 235 -11.51 27.28 -0.34
C GLU A 235 -10.99 28.70 -0.55
N ARG A 236 -9.75 28.97 -0.16
CA ARG A 236 -9.16 30.31 -0.20
C ARG A 236 -9.08 30.88 -1.62
N ASN A 237 -8.60 30.06 -2.57
CA ASN A 237 -8.44 30.49 -3.95
C ASN A 237 -9.80 30.61 -4.64
N TYR A 238 -10.73 29.70 -4.33
CA TYR A 238 -12.08 29.73 -4.87
C TYR A 238 -12.83 31.01 -4.46
N VAL A 239 -12.79 31.39 -3.18
CA VAL A 239 -13.48 32.60 -2.68
C VAL A 239 -13.02 33.85 -3.41
N SER A 240 -11.71 33.98 -3.66
CA SER A 240 -11.14 35.13 -4.37
C SER A 240 -11.62 35.20 -5.82
N LEU A 241 -11.62 34.05 -6.53
CA LEU A 241 -12.16 33.99 -7.89
C LEU A 241 -13.67 34.29 -7.94
N PHE A 242 -14.42 33.70 -7.00
CA PHE A 242 -15.87 33.85 -6.90
C PHE A 242 -16.27 35.30 -6.68
N GLN A 243 -15.57 36.02 -5.80
CA GLN A 243 -15.83 37.43 -5.50
C GLN A 243 -15.68 38.33 -6.74
N ILE A 244 -14.71 38.06 -7.62
CA ILE A 244 -14.56 38.81 -8.88
C ILE A 244 -15.72 38.55 -9.80
N ALA A 245 -16.04 37.27 -9.99
CA ALA A 245 -17.10 36.86 -10.89
C ALA A 245 -18.47 37.40 -10.43
N GLN A 246 -18.68 37.48 -9.10
CA GLN A 246 -19.89 38.05 -8.51
C GLN A 246 -19.96 39.58 -8.64
N THR A 247 -18.83 40.28 -8.64
CA THR A 247 -18.75 41.74 -8.74
C THR A 247 -18.39 42.21 -10.14
N HIS A 248 -18.49 41.33 -11.14
CA HIS A 248 -18.23 41.67 -12.53
C HIS A 248 -19.42 42.36 -13.15
N ASP A 249 -19.17 43.52 -13.76
CA ASP A 249 -20.17 44.20 -14.57
C ASP A 249 -20.17 43.57 -15.97
N TRP A 250 -21.07 42.60 -16.17
CA TRP A 250 -21.24 41.85 -17.41
C TRP A 250 -21.60 42.70 -18.64
N GLN A 251 -21.97 43.97 -18.46
CA GLN A 251 -22.34 44.87 -19.56
C GLN A 251 -21.20 45.80 -19.97
N ASN A 252 -20.44 46.29 -18.99
CA ASN A 252 -19.48 47.39 -19.21
C ASN A 252 -18.02 46.98 -19.03
N GLU A 253 -17.73 45.89 -18.30
CA GLU A 253 -16.36 45.41 -18.13
C GLU A 253 -15.96 44.41 -19.22
N ASN A 254 -14.65 44.29 -19.44
CA ASN A 254 -14.11 43.38 -20.45
C ASN A 254 -14.37 41.91 -20.08
N LEU A 255 -14.84 41.14 -21.06
CA LEU A 255 -15.17 39.72 -20.95
C LEU A 255 -14.00 38.81 -21.34
N ASP A 256 -12.93 39.37 -21.91
CA ASP A 256 -11.77 38.59 -22.27
C ASP A 256 -10.98 38.12 -21.02
N LEU A 257 -10.16 37.09 -21.23
CA LEU A 257 -9.36 36.51 -20.16
C LEU A 257 -8.36 37.53 -19.60
N GLN A 258 -7.87 38.47 -20.41
CA GLN A 258 -6.86 39.45 -20.02
C GLN A 258 -7.41 40.47 -19.01
N GLY A 259 -8.63 40.97 -19.23
CA GLY A 259 -9.33 41.88 -18.32
C GLY A 259 -9.67 41.21 -16.99
N LEU A 260 -10.17 39.98 -17.05
CA LEU A 260 -10.45 39.16 -15.87
C LEU A 260 -9.17 38.90 -15.04
N MET A 261 -8.08 38.54 -15.71
CA MET A 261 -6.78 38.31 -15.07
C MET A 261 -6.20 39.57 -14.43
N SER A 262 -6.38 40.72 -15.08
CA SER A 262 -5.95 42.02 -14.54
C SER A 262 -6.69 42.37 -13.24
N ARG A 263 -8.01 42.11 -13.17
CA ARG A 263 -8.80 42.29 -11.93
C ARG A 263 -8.37 41.32 -10.84
N LEU A 264 -8.06 40.06 -11.19
CA LEU A 264 -7.54 39.06 -10.26
C LEU A 264 -6.23 39.50 -9.61
N MET A 265 -5.28 39.99 -10.41
CA MET A 265 -3.99 40.45 -9.93
C MET A 265 -4.10 41.66 -9.00
N ASN A 266 -5.08 42.55 -9.24
CA ASN A 266 -5.33 43.71 -8.38
C ASN A 266 -5.90 43.32 -7.01
N MET A 267 -6.67 42.24 -6.91
CA MET A 267 -7.25 41.80 -5.63
C MET A 267 -6.33 40.88 -4.82
N ASP A 268 -5.54 40.02 -5.48
CA ASP A 268 -4.52 39.22 -4.81
C ASP A 268 -3.27 39.10 -5.68
N GLY A 269 -2.17 39.69 -5.21
CA GLY A 269 -0.89 39.69 -5.91
C GLY A 269 -0.31 38.29 -6.16
N LYS A 270 -0.83 37.22 -5.54
CA LYS A 270 -0.43 35.84 -5.86
C LYS A 270 -0.88 35.37 -7.24
N TYR A 271 -1.81 36.06 -7.87
CA TYR A 271 -2.20 35.84 -9.26
C TYR A 271 -1.22 36.47 -10.26
N SER A 272 -0.15 37.15 -9.81
CA SER A 272 0.90 37.64 -10.72
C SER A 272 1.68 36.50 -11.42
N ASN A 273 1.82 35.35 -10.76
CA ASN A 273 2.44 34.14 -11.33
C ASN A 273 1.52 33.40 -12.34
N PHE A 274 0.32 33.92 -12.57
CA PHE A 274 -0.68 33.30 -13.44
C PHE A 274 -0.43 33.61 -14.92
N LEU A 275 0.18 34.78 -15.23
CA LEU A 275 0.58 35.17 -16.58
C LEU A 275 1.85 34.44 -17.07
N SER A 276 2.79 34.17 -16.16
CA SER A 276 4.09 33.59 -16.50
C SER A 276 4.05 32.14 -16.97
N LEU A 277 2.97 31.39 -16.69
CA LEU A 277 2.89 29.95 -16.98
C LEU A 277 2.20 29.62 -18.31
N ASN A 278 1.43 30.55 -18.89
CA ASN A 278 0.63 30.26 -20.09
C ASN A 278 1.07 31.03 -21.34
N ASN A 279 2.14 31.85 -21.29
CA ASN A 279 2.51 32.75 -22.40
C ASN A 279 1.34 33.62 -22.91
N ILE A 280 0.34 33.92 -22.07
CA ILE A 280 -0.83 34.72 -22.46
C ILE A 280 -0.47 36.21 -22.61
N ASP A 281 0.72 36.61 -22.13
CA ASP A 281 1.30 37.95 -22.33
C ASP A 281 2.04 38.12 -23.68
N LYS A 282 1.87 37.22 -24.66
CA LYS A 282 2.44 37.37 -26.01
C LYS A 282 1.40 37.32 -27.11
#